data_AF-A0A1S2K002-F1
#
_entry.id   AF-A0A1S2K002-F1
#
_cell.length_a   1.000
_cell.length_b   1.000
_cell.length_c   1.000
_cell.angle_alpha   90.00
_cell.angle_beta   90.00
_cell.angle_gamma   90.00
#
_symmetry.space_group_name_H-M   'P 1'
#
loop_
_entity.id
_entity.type
_entity.pdbx_description
1 polymer ?
#
loop_
_entity_poly.entity_id
_entity_poly.type
_entity_poly.pdbx_seq_one_letter_code
_entity_poly.pdbx_strand_id
1 'polypeptide(L)'
;MSQTAATTLFGPMTPDAVRSAFSYLRAVEADDADAAAELAAQEPELTQMLLDVAERVIVPVTVLIRDREEEPNASSFALAELGGVLLDALYFWQGETGPQVTEFLATSIIHFIEQILTQEHETVGAVLHHLQDVALGQALDAHPAPAGSHSVRLTVV
;
A
#
# COMPACT_ATOMS: atom_id res chain seq x y z
N MET A 1 12.52 -3.67 27.47
CA MET A 1 11.41 -3.15 26.66
C MET A 1 11.49 -3.87 25.33
N SER A 2 10.64 -4.87 25.15
CA SER A 2 10.61 -5.65 23.92
C SER A 2 9.83 -4.84 22.88
N GLN A 3 10.55 -4.29 21.91
CA GLN A 3 9.97 -3.74 20.70
C GLN A 3 9.37 -4.95 19.96
N THR A 4 8.06 -5.16 20.10
CA THR A 4 7.33 -6.03 19.19
C THR A 4 7.40 -5.34 17.84
N ALA A 5 8.38 -5.72 17.02
CA ALA A 5 8.38 -5.35 15.62
C ALA A 5 7.04 -5.83 15.07
N ALA A 6 6.19 -4.90 14.63
CA ALA A 6 5.14 -5.24 13.69
C ALA A 6 5.85 -6.01 12.57
N THR A 7 5.61 -7.33 12.52
CA THR A 7 6.23 -8.16 11.50
C THR A 7 5.53 -7.73 10.23
N THR A 8 6.19 -6.89 9.43
CA THR A 8 5.72 -6.58 8.10
C THR A 8 5.52 -7.93 7.42
N LEU A 9 4.27 -8.28 7.13
CA LEU A 9 3.93 -9.60 6.61
C LEU A 9 4.55 -9.81 5.24
N PHE A 10 4.76 -8.71 4.50
CA PHE A 10 5.42 -8.69 3.20
C PHE A 10 6.76 -7.96 3.23
N GLY A 11 7.68 -8.45 2.39
CA GLY A 11 8.92 -7.75 2.08
C GLY A 11 8.65 -6.35 1.48
N PRO A 12 9.69 -5.51 1.33
CA PRO A 12 9.53 -4.21 0.71
C PRO A 12 9.06 -4.36 -0.75
N MET A 13 7.93 -3.76 -1.09
CA MET A 13 7.46 -3.67 -2.49
C MET A 13 8.53 -3.05 -3.37
N THR A 14 8.63 -3.51 -4.62
CA THR A 14 9.47 -2.86 -5.62
C THR A 14 8.84 -1.51 -6.04
N PRO A 15 9.64 -0.54 -6.49
CA PRO A 15 9.10 0.72 -7.02
C PRO A 15 8.07 0.55 -8.14
N ASP A 16 8.21 -0.50 -8.95
CA ASP A 16 7.28 -0.79 -10.04
C ASP A 16 5.99 -1.43 -9.53
N ALA A 17 6.07 -2.36 -8.55
CA ALA A 17 4.89 -2.90 -7.89
C ALA A 17 4.06 -1.80 -7.20
N VAL A 18 4.72 -0.82 -6.56
CA VAL A 18 4.03 0.36 -6.00
C VAL A 18 3.30 1.12 -7.11
N ARG A 19 3.99 1.43 -8.21
CA ARG A 19 3.38 2.17 -9.33
C ARG A 19 2.21 1.43 -9.96
N SER A 20 2.31 0.13 -10.17
CA SER A 20 1.24 -0.69 -10.73
C SER A 20 0.02 -0.76 -9.80
N ALA A 21 0.22 -1.05 -8.52
CA ALA A 21 -0.85 -1.11 -7.54
C ALA A 21 -1.61 0.22 -7.41
N PHE A 22 -0.90 1.34 -7.29
CA PHE A 22 -1.52 2.67 -7.17
C PHE A 22 -2.13 3.16 -8.49
N SER A 23 -1.64 2.70 -9.64
CA SER A 23 -2.31 2.99 -10.92
C SER A 23 -3.63 2.24 -11.04
N TYR A 24 -3.69 0.98 -10.60
CA TYR A 24 -4.92 0.23 -10.54
C TYR A 24 -5.93 0.85 -9.56
N LEU A 25 -5.50 1.20 -8.35
CA LEU A 25 -6.36 1.87 -7.36
C LEU A 25 -6.97 3.16 -7.89
N ARG A 26 -6.19 3.98 -8.62
CA ARG A 26 -6.70 5.21 -9.23
C ARG A 26 -7.68 4.95 -10.37
N ALA A 27 -7.47 3.90 -11.17
CA ALA A 27 -8.43 3.52 -12.20
C ALA A 27 -9.77 3.10 -11.57
N VAL A 28 -9.74 2.31 -10.50
CA VAL A 28 -10.95 1.93 -9.74
C VAL A 28 -11.61 3.14 -9.09
N GLU A 29 -10.84 4.04 -8.47
CA GLU A 29 -11.36 5.27 -7.85
C GLU A 29 -12.02 6.22 -8.86
N ALA A 30 -11.49 6.29 -10.08
CA ALA A 30 -12.04 7.09 -11.17
C ALA A 30 -13.24 6.43 -11.88
N ASP A 31 -13.67 5.24 -11.44
CA ASP A 31 -14.69 4.40 -12.12
C ASP A 31 -14.30 4.08 -13.58
N ASP A 32 -13.00 3.99 -13.88
CA ASP A 32 -12.46 3.66 -15.19
C ASP A 32 -12.24 2.13 -15.31
N ALA A 33 -13.34 1.43 -15.57
CA ALA A 33 -13.36 -0.03 -15.67
C ALA A 33 -12.46 -0.57 -16.79
N ASP A 34 -12.32 0.16 -17.91
CA ASP A 34 -11.50 -0.26 -19.03
C ASP A 34 -10.01 -0.20 -18.67
N ALA A 35 -9.55 0.90 -18.07
CA ALA A 35 -8.17 1.04 -17.59
C ALA A 35 -7.86 0.04 -16.47
N ALA A 36 -8.78 -0.17 -15.53
CA ALA A 36 -8.62 -1.15 -14.46
C ALA A 36 -8.47 -2.58 -15.02
N ALA A 37 -9.31 -2.97 -15.98
CA ALA A 37 -9.23 -4.29 -16.61
C ALA A 37 -7.91 -4.48 -17.37
N GLU A 38 -7.45 -3.46 -18.10
CA GLU A 38 -6.16 -3.49 -18.79
C GLU A 38 -4.98 -3.67 -17.82
N LEU A 39 -4.94 -2.91 -16.73
CA LEU A 39 -3.90 -3.02 -15.71
C LEU A 39 -3.92 -4.39 -15.01
N ALA A 40 -5.10 -4.91 -14.66
CA ALA A 40 -5.23 -6.24 -14.06
C ALA A 40 -4.77 -7.36 -15.00
N ALA A 41 -4.96 -7.21 -16.32
CA ALA A 41 -4.49 -8.19 -17.29
C ALA A 41 -2.95 -8.18 -17.45
N GLN A 42 -2.30 -7.04 -17.21
CA GLN A 42 -0.85 -6.87 -17.34
C GLN A 42 -0.08 -7.31 -16.09
N GLU A 43 -0.75 -7.37 -14.92
CA GLU A 43 -0.11 -7.57 -13.62
C GLU A 43 -0.65 -8.82 -12.90
N PRO A 44 -0.06 -10.01 -13.14
CA PRO A 44 -0.50 -11.27 -12.53
C PRO A 44 -0.44 -11.28 -10.99
N GLU A 45 0.44 -10.47 -10.41
CA GLU A 45 0.65 -10.37 -8.96
C GLU A 45 -0.18 -9.25 -8.31
N LEU A 46 -1.07 -8.58 -9.06
CA LEU A 46 -1.80 -7.40 -8.60
C LEU A 46 -2.57 -7.63 -7.29
N THR A 47 -3.22 -8.79 -7.11
CA THR A 47 -3.89 -9.11 -5.84
C THR A 47 -2.92 -9.06 -4.65
N GLN A 48 -1.73 -9.63 -4.80
CA GLN A 48 -0.71 -9.60 -3.75
C GLN A 48 -0.21 -8.17 -3.53
N MET A 49 0.00 -7.40 -4.60
CA MET A 49 0.39 -5.99 -4.48
C MET A 49 -0.67 -5.15 -3.75
N LEU A 50 -1.96 -5.43 -3.93
CA LEU A 50 -3.05 -4.75 -3.22
C LEU A 50 -3.08 -5.11 -1.73
N LEU A 51 -2.83 -6.38 -1.38
CA LEU A 51 -2.67 -6.80 0.01
C LEU A 51 -1.47 -6.10 0.68
N ASP A 52 -0.35 -5.98 -0.04
CA ASP A 52 0.83 -5.24 0.41
C ASP A 52 0.55 -3.75 0.63
N VAL A 53 -0.29 -3.14 -0.23
CA VAL A 53 -0.75 -1.74 -0.07
C VAL A 53 -1.69 -1.62 1.13
N ALA A 54 -2.64 -2.55 1.30
CA ALA A 54 -3.56 -2.54 2.42
C ALA A 54 -2.82 -2.54 3.77
N GLU A 55 -1.79 -3.36 3.91
CA GLU A 55 -0.93 -3.37 5.09
C GLU A 55 -0.29 -2.00 5.35
N ARG A 56 0.30 -1.41 4.31
CA ARG A 56 1.01 -0.12 4.37
C ARG A 56 0.09 1.07 4.64
N VAL A 57 -1.21 0.94 4.35
CA VAL A 57 -2.21 1.97 4.64
C VAL A 57 -2.82 1.77 6.03
N ILE A 58 -3.19 0.53 6.39
CA ILE A 58 -3.92 0.23 7.62
C ILE A 58 -3.01 0.25 8.85
N VAL A 59 -1.82 -0.37 8.78
CA VAL A 59 -0.92 -0.53 9.95
C VAL A 59 -0.48 0.83 10.52
N PRO A 60 -0.06 1.84 9.74
CA PRO A 60 0.37 3.10 10.30
C PRO A 60 -0.72 3.84 11.08
N VAL A 61 -1.97 3.65 10.68
CA VAL A 61 -3.14 4.38 11.19
C VAL A 61 -3.73 3.67 12.39
N THR A 62 -3.68 2.34 12.41
CA THR A 62 -4.33 1.55 13.45
C THR A 62 -3.36 1.04 14.51
N VAL A 63 -2.15 0.62 14.12
CA VAL A 63 -1.19 -0.04 15.00
C VAL A 63 -0.06 0.91 15.41
N LEU A 64 0.55 1.62 14.47
CA LEU A 64 1.71 2.47 14.80
C LEU A 64 1.33 3.72 15.59
N ILE A 65 0.08 4.19 15.51
CA ILE A 65 -0.39 5.29 16.38
C ILE A 65 -0.25 4.89 17.85
N ARG A 66 -0.73 3.70 18.22
CA ARG A 66 -0.60 3.15 19.57
C ARG A 66 0.86 3.10 20.02
N ASP A 67 1.75 2.60 19.16
CA ASP A 67 3.17 2.42 19.53
C ASP A 67 3.94 3.75 19.64
N ARG A 68 3.37 4.85 19.13
CA ARG A 68 3.93 6.21 19.24
C ARG A 68 3.37 7.00 20.43
N GLU A 69 2.29 6.55 21.06
CA GLU A 69 1.73 7.19 22.24
C GLU A 69 2.60 6.93 23.49
N GLU A 70 2.90 7.99 24.26
CA GLU A 70 3.67 7.85 25.52
C GLU A 70 2.92 6.99 26.55
N GLU A 71 1.58 7.09 26.57
CA GLU A 71 0.70 6.29 27.43
C GLU A 71 -0.52 5.83 26.61
N PRO A 72 -0.47 4.64 25.99
CA PRO A 72 -1.58 4.11 25.20
C PRO A 72 -2.84 3.92 26.02
N ASN A 73 -3.99 4.28 25.45
CA ASN A 73 -5.29 4.20 26.10
C ASN A 73 -6.15 3.07 25.51
N ALA A 74 -7.28 2.77 26.15
CA ALA A 74 -8.19 1.70 25.71
C ALA A 74 -8.66 1.84 24.25
N SER A 75 -8.79 3.07 23.75
CA SER A 75 -9.17 3.34 22.37
C SER A 75 -8.04 3.07 21.38
N SER A 76 -6.78 3.43 21.69
CA SER A 76 -5.65 3.11 20.81
C SER A 76 -5.33 1.61 20.80
N PHE A 77 -5.58 0.89 21.91
CA PHE A 77 -5.60 -0.58 21.91
C PHE A 77 -6.70 -1.14 21.00
N ALA A 78 -7.94 -0.71 21.18
CA ALA A 78 -9.06 -1.21 20.38
C ALA A 78 -8.87 -0.94 18.88
N LEU A 79 -8.30 0.23 18.53
CA LEU A 79 -8.01 0.58 17.15
C LEU A 79 -6.94 -0.33 16.55
N ALA A 80 -5.88 -0.66 17.29
CA ALA A 80 -4.84 -1.56 16.80
C ALA A 80 -5.36 -2.99 16.59
N GLU A 81 -6.19 -3.50 17.49
CA GLU A 81 -6.86 -4.80 17.33
C GLU A 81 -7.80 -4.78 16.12
N LEU A 82 -8.56 -3.71 15.92
CA LEU A 82 -9.43 -3.53 14.75
C LEU A 82 -8.63 -3.54 13.44
N GLY A 83 -7.47 -2.89 13.42
CA GLY A 83 -6.54 -2.92 12.29
C GLY A 83 -6.06 -4.32 11.96
N GLY A 84 -5.68 -5.11 12.98
CA GLY A 84 -5.31 -6.51 12.81
C GLY A 84 -6.45 -7.36 12.24
N VAL A 85 -7.64 -7.24 12.79
CA VAL A 85 -8.84 -7.98 12.30
C VAL A 85 -9.18 -7.62 10.85
N LEU A 86 -9.06 -6.34 10.47
CA LEU A 86 -9.29 -5.91 9.10
C LEU A 86 -8.27 -6.53 8.14
N LEU A 87 -6.98 -6.52 8.52
CA LEU A 87 -5.93 -7.13 7.72
C LEU A 87 -6.11 -8.65 7.61
N ASP A 88 -6.43 -9.35 8.69
CA ASP A 88 -6.73 -10.78 8.67
C ASP A 88 -7.90 -11.10 7.72
N ALA A 89 -8.93 -10.27 7.70
CA ALA A 89 -10.07 -10.42 6.78
C ALA A 89 -9.68 -10.22 5.31
N LEU A 90 -8.74 -9.31 5.01
CA LEU A 90 -8.22 -9.11 3.65
C LEU A 90 -7.28 -10.27 3.26
N TYR A 91 -6.42 -10.71 4.17
CA TYR A 91 -5.49 -11.82 3.96
C TYR A 91 -6.16 -13.18 3.84
N PHE A 92 -7.42 -13.32 4.27
CA PHE A 92 -8.21 -14.50 3.94
C PHE A 92 -8.23 -14.79 2.43
N TRP A 93 -8.12 -13.75 1.60
CA TRP A 93 -8.08 -13.86 0.14
C TRP A 93 -6.66 -14.04 -0.43
N GLN A 94 -5.65 -14.22 0.42
CA GLN A 94 -4.28 -14.45 -0.04
C GLN A 94 -4.19 -15.74 -0.86
N GLY A 95 -3.54 -15.67 -2.02
CA GLY A 95 -3.42 -16.79 -2.95
C GLY A 95 -4.64 -17.00 -3.86
N GLU A 96 -5.78 -16.37 -3.56
CA GLU A 96 -6.89 -16.27 -4.49
C GLU A 96 -6.57 -15.24 -5.57
N THR A 97 -6.91 -15.54 -6.81
CA THR A 97 -6.66 -14.65 -7.95
C THR A 97 -7.90 -14.56 -8.82
N GLY A 98 -8.12 -13.39 -9.40
CA GLY A 98 -9.22 -13.15 -10.32
C GLY A 98 -9.82 -11.77 -10.17
N PRO A 99 -10.49 -11.26 -11.22
CA PRO A 99 -10.95 -9.87 -11.28
C PRO A 99 -11.81 -9.45 -10.08
N GLN A 100 -12.70 -10.34 -9.64
CA GLN A 100 -13.62 -10.08 -8.52
C GLN A 100 -12.89 -9.88 -7.19
N VAL A 101 -11.85 -10.68 -6.92
CA VAL A 101 -11.04 -10.56 -5.70
C VAL A 101 -10.21 -9.29 -5.75
N THR A 102 -9.57 -9.01 -6.89
CA THR A 102 -8.76 -7.81 -7.09
C THR A 102 -9.58 -6.54 -6.94
N GLU A 103 -10.77 -6.49 -7.55
CA GLU A 103 -11.71 -5.37 -7.44
C GLU A 103 -12.23 -5.20 -6.01
N PHE A 104 -12.56 -6.30 -5.33
CA PHE A 104 -12.98 -6.27 -3.93
C PHE A 104 -11.90 -5.67 -3.02
N LEU A 105 -10.64 -6.09 -3.17
CA LEU A 105 -9.53 -5.55 -2.39
C LEU A 105 -9.30 -4.06 -2.66
N ALA A 106 -9.27 -3.66 -3.93
CA ALA A 106 -9.10 -2.26 -4.30
C ALA A 106 -10.22 -1.38 -3.73
N THR A 107 -11.47 -1.81 -3.89
CA THR A 107 -12.64 -1.10 -3.38
C THR A 107 -12.61 -1.02 -1.85
N SER A 108 -12.14 -2.06 -1.16
CA SER A 108 -12.00 -2.07 0.30
C SER A 108 -10.93 -1.08 0.78
N ILE A 109 -9.79 -1.00 0.09
CA ILE A 109 -8.72 -0.04 0.38
C ILE A 109 -9.22 1.40 0.14
N ILE A 110 -9.90 1.64 -0.98
CA ILE A 110 -10.48 2.94 -1.35
C ILE A 110 -11.49 3.39 -0.30
N HIS A 111 -12.42 2.53 0.11
CA HIS A 111 -13.37 2.87 1.18
C HIS A 111 -12.67 3.15 2.52
N PHE A 112 -11.62 2.40 2.88
CA PHE A 112 -10.85 2.71 4.08
C PHE A 112 -10.21 4.10 4.00
N ILE A 113 -9.62 4.44 2.86
CA ILE A 113 -9.03 5.77 2.62
C ILE A 113 -10.10 6.86 2.71
N GLU A 114 -11.24 6.67 2.07
CA GLU A 114 -12.35 7.62 2.09
C GLU A 114 -12.86 7.86 3.53
N GLN A 115 -13.10 6.79 4.28
CA GLN A 115 -13.74 6.89 5.59
C GLN A 115 -12.79 7.30 6.72
N ILE A 116 -11.50 6.98 6.60
CA ILE A 116 -10.54 7.12 7.71
C ILE A 116 -9.47 8.19 7.43
N LEU A 117 -8.99 8.30 6.19
CA LEU A 117 -7.84 9.15 5.86
C LEU A 117 -8.21 10.46 5.18
N THR A 118 -9.32 10.47 4.46
CA THR A 118 -9.76 11.64 3.72
C THR A 118 -10.36 12.67 4.68
N GLN A 119 -9.84 13.90 4.64
CA GLN A 119 -10.38 15.02 5.41
C GLN A 119 -11.44 15.77 4.59
N GLU A 120 -12.24 16.65 5.23
CA GLU A 120 -13.40 17.35 4.63
C GLU A 120 -13.14 18.07 3.28
N HIS A 121 -11.88 18.34 2.93
CA HIS A 121 -11.50 19.06 1.71
C HIS A 121 -10.57 18.29 0.78
N GLU A 122 -10.23 17.05 1.15
CA GLU A 122 -9.34 16.21 0.35
C GLU A 122 -10.16 15.24 -0.51
N THR A 123 -9.65 14.89 -1.68
CA THR A 123 -10.24 13.83 -2.50
C THR A 123 -9.49 12.52 -2.27
N VAL A 124 -10.17 11.38 -2.44
CA VAL A 124 -9.51 10.07 -2.34
C VAL A 124 -8.33 9.98 -3.32
N GLY A 125 -8.49 10.44 -4.56
CA GLY A 125 -7.39 10.55 -5.51
C GLY A 125 -6.17 11.34 -5.00
N ALA A 126 -6.37 12.45 -4.26
CA ALA A 126 -5.27 13.21 -3.67
C ALA A 126 -4.55 12.42 -2.57
N VAL A 127 -5.31 11.74 -1.70
CA VAL A 127 -4.74 10.86 -0.67
C VAL A 127 -3.97 9.70 -1.30
N LEU A 128 -4.53 9.07 -2.34
CA LEU A 128 -3.86 7.99 -3.09
C LEU A 128 -2.54 8.45 -3.69
N HIS A 129 -2.48 9.66 -4.25
CA HIS A 129 -1.24 10.25 -4.75
C HIS A 129 -0.19 10.44 -3.63
N HIS A 130 -0.60 10.99 -2.49
CA HIS A 130 0.30 11.17 -1.36
C HIS A 130 0.82 9.82 -0.82
N LEU A 131 -0.06 8.83 -0.67
CA LEU A 131 0.30 7.48 -0.24
C LEU A 131 1.25 6.81 -1.24
N GLN A 132 1.05 7.02 -2.54
CA GLN A 132 1.96 6.52 -3.58
C GLN A 132 3.36 7.13 -3.42
N ASP A 133 3.47 8.44 -3.22
CA ASP A 133 4.76 9.12 -3.07
C ASP A 133 5.53 8.60 -1.84
N VAL A 134 4.83 8.41 -0.73
CA VAL A 134 5.41 7.82 0.50
C VAL A 134 5.86 6.38 0.25
N ALA A 135 5.00 5.54 -0.32
CA ALA A 135 5.32 4.14 -0.59
C ALA A 135 6.47 4.00 -1.60
N LEU A 136 6.52 4.89 -2.60
CA LEU A 136 7.59 4.90 -3.59
C LEU A 136 8.93 5.32 -2.97
N GLY A 137 8.93 6.32 -2.08
CA GLY A 137 10.13 6.69 -1.32
C GLY A 137 10.66 5.51 -0.50
N GLN A 138 9.79 4.82 0.22
CA GLN A 138 10.14 3.62 1.00
C GLN A 138 10.67 2.49 0.11
N ALA A 139 10.06 2.27 -1.06
CA ALA A 139 10.50 1.26 -2.01
C ALA A 139 11.88 1.58 -2.60
N LEU A 140 12.15 2.85 -2.93
CA LEU A 140 13.45 3.28 -3.44
C LEU A 140 14.56 3.14 -2.40
N ASP A 141 14.28 3.46 -1.13
CA ASP A 141 15.22 3.29 -0.03
C ASP A 141 15.53 1.81 0.24
N ALA A 142 14.54 0.93 0.09
CA ALA A 142 14.69 -0.50 0.27
C ALA A 142 15.35 -1.22 -0.92
N HIS A 143 15.24 -0.65 -2.12
CA HIS A 143 15.78 -1.19 -3.37
C HIS A 143 16.75 -0.19 -4.03
N PRO A 144 17.90 0.11 -3.39
CA PRO A 144 18.86 1.06 -3.94
C PRO A 144 19.43 0.56 -5.26
N ALA A 145 19.63 1.48 -6.20
CA ALA A 145 20.20 1.16 -7.50
C ALA A 145 21.57 0.45 -7.32
N PRO A 146 21.89 -0.58 -8.13
CA PRO A 146 23.17 -1.26 -8.04
C PRO A 146 24.31 -0.24 -8.22
N ALA A 147 25.26 -0.24 -7.28
CA ALA A 147 26.46 0.59 -7.35
C ALA A 147 27.33 0.13 -8.54
N GLY A 148 27.03 0.59 -9.75
CA GLY A 148 27.65 0.01 -10.94
C GLY A 148 27.52 0.77 -12.25
N SER A 149 26.66 1.78 -12.38
CA SER A 149 26.64 2.67 -13.56
C SER A 149 27.82 3.64 -13.51
N HIS A 150 29.01 3.11 -13.79
CA HIS A 150 30.19 3.89 -14.11
C HIS A 150 29.82 4.87 -15.23
N SER A 151 30.00 6.17 -14.98
CA SER A 151 30.07 7.15 -16.06
C SER A 151 31.18 6.72 -17.01
N VAL A 152 30.80 6.18 -18.17
CA VAL A 152 31.71 6.06 -19.30
C VAL A 152 32.06 7.49 -19.70
N ARG A 153 33.20 7.97 -19.19
CA ARG A 153 33.86 9.16 -19.74
C ARG A 153 34.23 8.82 -21.17
N LEU A 154 33.41 9.26 -22.13
CA LEU A 154 33.82 9.36 -23.53
C LEU A 154 35.03 10.29 -23.58
N THR A 155 36.23 9.70 -23.62
CA THR A 155 37.44 10.43 -23.96
C THR A 155 37.51 10.40 -25.48
N VAL A 156 37.06 11.51 -26.09
CA VAL A 156 37.37 11.82 -27.48
C VAL A 156 38.84 12.26 -27.52
N VAL A 157 39.69 11.49 -28.21
CA VAL A 157 40.91 11.96 -28.86
C VAL A 157 41.05 11.22 -30.18
#